data_AF-A0A817BQT6-F1
#
_entry.id   AF-A0A817BQT6-F1
#
_cell.length_a   1.000
_cell.length_b   1.000
_cell.length_c   1.000
_cell.angle_alpha   90.00
_cell.angle_beta   90.00
_cell.angle_gamma   90.00
#
_symmetry.space_group_name_H-M   'P 1'
#
loop_
_entity.id
_entity.type
_entity.pdbx_description
1 polymer ?
#
loop_
_entity_poly.entity_id
_entity_poly.type
_entity_poly.pdbx_seq_one_letter_code
_entity_poly.pdbx_strand_id
1 'polypeptide(L)'
;MSGTRKKPFSSKKKKEQLKLKREKIRAQGDKWADSDDESATIDINSSHNSRRRINEQPVRDGMAYNPNRYRLHFQRESRDEIDRRKKLAQLPIEKLPEESLEIPIEQIYRPGSALDMPIRPAWTYSMTKEQLEEQEQTYFNNYLEKIFANFEANDLSYFEMNLETWRQLWRTVEICDIILMIVDIRFSVLHFSPTLYDYITRIDNKQLIVVLNKIDLVPPSLVIGVKDYFTKRFPQLHILTYTSYPKDLPTTRDDFDNYQVMSRIVRRKNYYAIGPLALFECVSSIVGSRIDLSSWKKHIQKCMDNEIIENELKHEKIDVSPLTNTPKTTNHITLGFTGYPNVGKSSVLNSIVGHKVVSVSRTPGHTKHFQTINLTSTVRLCDCPGLVFPSFVERPLQILAGIYPIAQVQEPYTAVGYLAQWLPMIKILKLESLEHDTPNYSAIDICEAWAIKRGFFTAKASRPDIYRAANHILRLALDGRINLYLRPQGFTAEKERYASDPRAIELEHQIQLAVDKQKRPDSSVSGGDDSEAFPTSDDHQLASCSASTSDHGADIVEDVNRFTAFSHDNDEKEHLKQVKNTRRRARRKSSNSNQRNDDDEEEGEVDG
;
A
#
# COMPACT_ATOMS: atom_id res chain seq x y z
N MET A 1 -15.34 24.25 -39.45
CA MET A 1 -13.88 24.45 -39.62
C MET A 1 -13.17 23.18 -39.19
N SER A 2 -12.42 22.53 -40.08
CA SER A 2 -11.73 21.26 -39.83
C SER A 2 -10.56 21.44 -38.86
N GLY A 3 -10.55 20.74 -37.73
CA GLY A 3 -9.44 20.74 -36.79
C GLY A 3 -8.20 20.06 -37.36
N THR A 4 -7.12 20.82 -37.55
CA THR A 4 -5.83 20.32 -38.02
C THR A 4 -5.13 19.50 -36.93
N ARG A 5 -4.78 18.26 -37.27
CA ARG A 5 -4.00 17.34 -36.40
C ARG A 5 -2.60 17.93 -36.15
N LYS A 6 -2.20 18.11 -34.88
CA LYS A 6 -0.87 18.64 -34.50
C LYS A 6 0.25 17.75 -35.05
N LYS A 7 1.23 18.37 -35.73
CA LYS A 7 2.42 17.68 -36.26
C LYS A 7 3.32 17.19 -35.10
N PRO A 8 3.91 15.98 -35.19
CA PRO A 8 4.81 15.47 -34.16
C PRO A 8 6.10 16.31 -34.06
N PHE A 9 6.53 16.55 -32.83
CA PHE A 9 7.67 17.41 -32.50
C PHE A 9 8.99 16.65 -32.74
N SER A 10 9.89 17.21 -33.56
CA SER A 10 11.20 16.59 -33.83
C SER A 10 12.07 16.58 -32.57
N SER A 11 12.66 15.42 -32.27
CA SER A 11 13.55 15.18 -31.13
C SER A 11 14.76 16.12 -31.09
N LYS A 12 15.21 16.61 -32.25
CA LYS A 12 16.32 17.57 -32.35
C LYS A 12 15.94 18.95 -31.81
N LYS A 13 14.73 19.42 -32.13
CA LYS A 13 14.18 20.69 -31.60
C LYS A 13 13.91 20.61 -30.09
N LYS A 14 13.46 19.46 -29.58
CA LYS A 14 13.27 19.23 -28.13
C LYS A 14 14.59 19.35 -27.37
N LYS A 15 15.69 18.82 -27.93
CA LYS A 15 17.03 18.86 -27.32
C LYS A 15 17.59 20.28 -27.28
N GLU A 16 17.38 21.06 -28.33
CA GLU A 16 17.81 22.47 -28.43
C GLU A 16 17.03 23.37 -27.46
N GLN A 17 15.73 23.15 -27.34
CA GLN A 17 14.86 23.86 -26.40
C GLN A 17 15.24 23.59 -24.92
N LEU A 18 15.63 22.36 -24.58
CA LEU A 18 16.15 22.01 -23.25
C LEU A 18 17.51 22.66 -22.96
N LYS A 19 18.34 22.86 -23.98
CA LYS A 19 19.65 23.52 -23.84
C LYS A 19 19.48 25.02 -23.55
N LEU A 20 18.59 25.68 -24.28
CA LEU A 20 18.21 27.08 -24.03
C LEU A 20 17.55 27.29 -22.66
N LYS A 21 16.72 26.33 -22.19
CA LYS A 21 16.13 26.37 -20.84
C LYS A 21 17.21 26.30 -19.76
N ARG A 22 18.23 25.45 -19.93
CA ARG A 22 19.38 25.33 -19.01
C ARG A 22 20.28 26.57 -19.00
N GLU A 23 20.50 27.18 -20.17
CA GLU A 23 21.27 28.44 -20.27
C GLU A 23 20.54 29.62 -19.62
N LYS A 24 19.19 29.69 -19.74
CA LYS A 24 18.38 30.68 -19.02
C LYS A 24 18.45 30.52 -17.50
N ILE A 25 18.39 29.28 -17.00
CA ILE A 25 18.52 28.97 -15.57
C ILE A 25 19.92 29.33 -15.05
N ARG A 26 20.97 29.17 -15.87
CA ARG A 26 22.33 29.60 -15.52
C ARG A 26 22.52 31.12 -15.50
N ALA A 27 21.79 31.86 -16.33
CA ALA A 27 21.89 33.31 -16.41
C ALA A 27 21.08 34.03 -15.31
N GLN A 28 20.04 33.40 -14.78
CA GLN A 28 19.27 33.87 -13.62
C GLN A 28 19.82 33.21 -12.35
N GLY A 29 20.89 33.77 -11.78
CA GLY A 29 21.50 33.23 -10.56
C GLY A 29 20.48 32.90 -9.45
N ASP A 30 20.59 31.68 -8.91
CA ASP A 30 20.03 31.11 -7.67
C ASP A 30 18.75 31.74 -7.08
N LYS A 31 17.75 32.05 -7.90
CA LYS A 31 16.42 32.44 -7.41
C LYS A 31 15.28 31.52 -7.83
N TRP A 32 15.41 30.74 -8.90
CA TRP A 32 14.33 29.89 -9.45
C TRP A 32 14.73 28.41 -9.60
N ALA A 33 15.58 27.89 -8.72
CA ALA A 33 16.03 26.49 -8.77
C ALA A 33 15.13 25.49 -8.02
N ASP A 34 14.01 25.92 -7.42
CA ASP A 34 13.27 25.07 -6.47
C ASP A 34 11.84 24.69 -6.89
N SER A 35 11.39 24.99 -8.12
CA SER A 35 9.94 24.93 -8.42
C SER A 35 9.45 23.85 -9.39
N ASP A 36 10.22 22.83 -9.76
CA ASP A 36 9.72 21.83 -10.75
C ASP A 36 10.25 20.39 -10.59
N ASP A 37 10.98 20.06 -9.50
CA ASP A 37 11.44 18.68 -9.25
C ASP A 37 11.47 18.33 -7.74
N GLU A 38 10.45 18.79 -6.99
CA GLU A 38 10.27 18.39 -5.60
C GLU A 38 9.81 16.93 -5.49
N SER A 39 10.77 16.01 -5.59
CA SER A 39 10.68 14.75 -4.86
C SER A 39 10.47 15.08 -3.38
N ALA A 40 9.24 14.90 -2.89
CA ALA A 40 8.74 15.39 -1.60
C ALA A 40 9.42 14.73 -0.37
N THR A 41 10.68 15.11 -0.14
CA THR A 41 11.49 14.90 1.05
C THR A 41 12.51 16.06 1.13
N ILE A 42 12.44 16.91 2.15
CA ILE A 42 13.19 18.19 2.24
C ILE A 42 14.55 17.99 2.94
N ASP A 43 15.63 18.55 2.37
CA ASP A 43 17.03 18.45 2.88
C ASP A 43 17.30 19.32 4.13
N ILE A 44 18.13 18.83 5.07
CA ILE A 44 18.37 19.41 6.42
C ILE A 44 19.55 20.41 6.49
N ASN A 45 20.20 20.77 5.38
CA ASN A 45 21.45 21.57 5.43
C ASN A 45 21.33 23.06 5.82
N SER A 46 20.27 23.48 6.52
CA SER A 46 20.09 24.85 7.02
C SER A 46 19.46 24.84 8.42
N SER A 47 20.28 24.85 9.47
CA SER A 47 19.95 24.40 10.83
C SER A 47 18.89 25.21 11.61
N HIS A 48 18.40 26.34 11.10
CA HIS A 48 17.27 27.07 11.72
C HIS A 48 16.10 27.38 10.77
N ASN A 49 16.33 27.56 9.47
CA ASN A 49 15.25 27.77 8.49
C ASN A 49 14.62 26.45 7.99
N SER A 50 15.35 25.33 8.01
CA SER A 50 14.83 24.02 7.60
C SER A 50 13.75 23.49 8.56
N ARG A 51 13.90 23.69 9.87
CA ARG A 51 12.89 23.30 10.88
C ARG A 51 11.54 24.01 10.67
N ARG A 52 11.55 25.27 10.24
CA ARG A 52 10.32 26.00 9.87
C ARG A 52 9.69 25.46 8.58
N ARG A 53 10.50 25.15 7.56
CA ARG A 53 10.02 24.54 6.29
C ARG A 53 9.49 23.11 6.45
N ILE A 54 10.04 22.31 7.38
CA ILE A 54 9.53 20.96 7.70
C ILE A 54 8.07 21.01 8.21
N ASN A 55 7.68 22.12 8.83
CA ASN A 55 6.33 22.34 9.38
C ASN A 55 5.41 23.13 8.44
N GLU A 56 5.87 23.51 7.24
CA GLU A 56 5.02 24.19 6.25
C GLU A 56 3.98 23.19 5.74
N GLN A 57 2.76 23.33 6.27
CA GLN A 57 1.62 22.58 5.77
C GLN A 57 1.36 22.95 4.31
N PRO A 58 0.86 22.02 3.49
CA PRO A 58 0.53 22.31 2.11
C PRO A 58 -0.38 23.54 2.04
N VAL A 59 0.15 24.63 1.48
CA VAL A 59 -0.53 25.93 1.42
C VAL A 59 -1.78 25.80 0.56
N ARG A 60 -2.90 26.38 1.01
CA ARG A 60 -4.08 26.59 0.18
C ARG A 60 -3.80 27.77 -0.76
N ASP A 61 -3.17 27.50 -1.89
CA ASP A 61 -3.21 28.49 -2.98
C ASP A 61 -4.67 28.59 -3.46
N GLY A 62 -5.15 29.83 -3.55
CA GLY A 62 -6.54 30.16 -3.88
C GLY A 62 -7.05 29.40 -5.11
N MET A 63 -8.24 28.81 -4.97
CA MET A 63 -9.05 28.11 -5.99
C MET A 63 -8.41 26.94 -6.76
N ALA A 64 -7.11 26.65 -6.65
CA ALA A 64 -6.49 25.52 -7.34
C ALA A 64 -6.44 24.27 -6.44
N TYR A 65 -7.04 23.16 -6.90
CA TYR A 65 -6.96 21.85 -6.25
C TYR A 65 -5.50 21.37 -6.18
N ASN A 66 -4.93 21.24 -4.97
CA ASN A 66 -3.59 20.68 -4.77
C ASN A 66 -3.66 19.14 -4.60
N PRO A 67 -3.16 18.34 -5.56
CA PRO A 67 -3.21 16.88 -5.51
C PRO A 67 -2.32 16.24 -4.42
N ASN A 68 -1.45 17.03 -3.80
CA ASN A 68 -0.51 16.61 -2.75
C ASN A 68 -1.00 16.93 -1.33
N ARG A 69 -2.15 17.59 -1.17
CA ARG A 69 -2.68 18.00 0.14
C ARG A 69 -2.72 16.88 1.20
N TYR A 70 -3.01 15.65 0.79
CA TYR A 70 -3.16 14.49 1.68
C TYR A 70 -2.07 13.43 1.44
N ARG A 71 -0.92 13.84 0.91
CA ARG A 71 0.22 12.95 0.79
C ARG A 71 0.82 12.74 2.18
N LEU A 72 1.25 11.51 2.47
CA LEU A 72 1.98 11.19 3.71
C LEU A 72 3.30 11.94 3.71
N HIS A 73 3.57 12.70 4.78
CA HIS A 73 4.79 13.48 4.93
C HIS A 73 5.65 12.87 6.04
N PHE A 74 6.83 12.37 5.65
CA PHE A 74 7.82 11.78 6.56
C PHE A 74 9.08 12.63 6.60
N GLN A 75 9.82 12.55 7.70
CA GLN A 75 11.13 13.17 7.82
C GLN A 75 12.14 12.56 6.84
N ARG A 76 12.95 13.41 6.19
CA ARG A 76 14.06 12.98 5.32
C ARG A 76 15.28 12.62 6.14
N GLU A 77 15.96 11.56 5.70
CA GLU A 77 17.20 11.10 6.30
C GLU A 77 18.41 11.90 5.80
N SER A 78 19.37 12.17 6.67
CA SER A 78 20.64 12.80 6.28
C SER A 78 21.48 11.86 5.42
N ARG A 79 22.35 12.42 4.57
CA ARG A 79 23.27 11.63 3.75
C ARG A 79 24.24 10.82 4.62
N ASP A 80 24.70 11.40 5.72
CA ASP A 80 25.62 10.74 6.65
C ASP A 80 24.98 9.48 7.27
N GLU A 81 23.69 9.55 7.62
CA GLU A 81 22.96 8.41 8.16
C GLU A 81 22.72 7.32 7.10
N ILE A 82 22.43 7.72 5.87
CA ILE A 82 22.32 6.79 4.74
C ILE A 82 23.66 6.06 4.52
N ASP A 83 24.78 6.78 4.55
CA ASP A 83 26.10 6.17 4.34
C ASP A 83 26.54 5.32 5.52
N ARG A 84 26.17 5.67 6.76
CA ARG A 84 26.34 4.82 7.94
C ARG A 84 25.62 3.47 7.75
N ARG A 85 24.35 3.49 7.33
CA ARG A 85 23.56 2.28 7.11
C ARG A 85 24.08 1.42 5.96
N LYS A 86 24.58 2.02 4.88
CA LYS A 86 25.27 1.26 3.81
C LYS A 86 26.48 0.49 4.34
N LYS A 87 27.26 1.10 5.26
CA LYS A 87 28.39 0.42 5.91
C LYS A 87 27.89 -0.71 6.82
N LEU A 88 26.83 -0.48 7.59
CA LEU A 88 26.22 -1.54 8.42
C LEU A 88 25.73 -2.72 7.59
N ALA A 89 25.15 -2.48 6.41
CA ALA A 89 24.66 -3.54 5.53
C ALA A 89 25.77 -4.44 4.95
N GLN A 90 27.02 -3.98 4.97
CA GLN A 90 28.20 -4.77 4.56
C GLN A 90 28.75 -5.65 5.68
N LEU A 91 28.32 -5.43 6.93
CA LEU A 91 28.74 -6.26 8.05
C LEU A 91 28.04 -7.63 7.98
N PRO A 92 28.68 -8.69 8.52
CA PRO A 92 28.04 -9.98 8.67
C PRO A 92 26.72 -9.90 9.45
N ILE A 93 25.71 -10.64 9.00
CA ILE A 93 24.41 -10.65 9.67
C ILE A 93 24.45 -11.62 10.85
N GLU A 94 24.21 -11.08 12.05
CA GLU A 94 24.01 -11.88 13.25
C GLU A 94 22.59 -12.43 13.32
N LYS A 95 22.45 -13.75 13.53
CA LYS A 95 21.14 -14.37 13.73
C LYS A 95 20.63 -14.08 15.13
N LEU A 96 19.35 -13.72 15.22
CA LEU A 96 18.70 -13.48 16.49
C LEU A 96 17.85 -14.70 16.89
N PRO A 97 17.73 -14.97 18.21
CA PRO A 97 16.93 -16.09 18.70
C PRO A 97 15.44 -15.82 18.48
N GLU A 98 14.63 -16.87 18.50
CA GLU A 98 13.21 -16.83 18.15
C GLU A 98 12.41 -15.94 19.11
N GLU A 99 12.82 -15.90 20.37
CA GLU A 99 12.24 -15.09 21.46
C GLU A 99 12.36 -13.60 21.19
N SER A 100 13.38 -13.15 20.46
CA SER A 100 13.56 -11.73 20.13
C SER A 100 12.52 -11.20 19.14
N LEU A 101 11.66 -12.06 18.57
CA LEU A 101 10.47 -11.65 17.81
C LEU A 101 9.27 -11.29 18.70
N GLU A 102 9.37 -11.54 20.01
CA GLU A 102 8.42 -11.04 20.99
C GLU A 102 8.74 -9.59 21.31
N ILE A 103 7.98 -8.69 20.71
CA ILE A 103 8.15 -7.25 20.94
C ILE A 103 7.02 -6.79 21.86
N PRO A 104 7.32 -6.40 23.12
CA PRO A 104 6.34 -5.79 24.00
C PRO A 104 5.79 -4.51 23.38
N ILE A 105 4.50 -4.26 23.53
CA ILE A 105 3.88 -3.06 22.96
C ILE A 105 4.47 -1.77 23.55
N GLU A 106 4.94 -1.85 24.80
CA GLU A 106 5.60 -0.77 25.54
C GLU A 106 6.98 -0.39 24.98
N GLN A 107 7.62 -1.29 24.22
CA GLN A 107 8.85 -0.99 23.50
C GLN A 107 8.57 -0.09 22.29
N ILE A 108 7.41 -0.27 21.65
CA ILE A 108 6.99 0.47 20.46
C ILE A 108 6.35 1.81 20.85
N TYR A 109 5.35 1.74 21.72
CA TYR A 109 4.56 2.86 22.19
C TYR A 109 4.79 3.06 23.67
N ARG A 110 5.03 4.31 24.09
CA ARG A 110 5.12 4.68 25.50
C ARG A 110 3.98 5.63 25.83
N PRO A 111 2.78 5.12 26.17
CA PRO A 111 1.64 5.97 26.51
C PRO A 111 1.97 6.94 27.63
N GLY A 112 1.53 8.19 27.52
CA GLY A 112 1.88 9.27 28.44
C GLY A 112 3.21 9.97 28.12
N SER A 113 3.91 9.55 27.07
CA SER A 113 5.10 10.24 26.58
C SER A 113 4.74 11.40 25.64
N ALA A 114 5.75 12.18 25.22
CA ALA A 114 5.55 13.21 24.22
C ALA A 114 5.22 12.66 22.81
N LEU A 115 5.32 11.34 22.57
CA LEU A 115 4.97 10.68 21.31
C LEU A 115 3.49 10.24 21.21
N ASP A 116 2.67 10.56 22.21
CA ASP A 116 1.24 10.27 22.11
C ASP A 116 0.61 10.97 20.91
N MET A 117 -0.50 10.44 20.38
CA MET A 117 -1.15 11.06 19.22
C MET A 117 -1.67 12.47 19.53
N PRO A 118 -1.70 13.39 18.54
CA PRO A 118 -2.30 14.71 18.72
C PRO A 118 -3.81 14.58 18.89
N ILE A 119 -4.33 15.23 19.94
CA ILE A 119 -5.76 15.29 20.24
C ILE A 119 -6.31 16.58 19.63
N ARG A 120 -7.44 16.48 18.93
CA ARG A 120 -8.05 17.69 18.35
C ARG A 120 -8.39 18.69 19.45
N PRO A 121 -7.96 19.96 19.34
CA PRO A 121 -8.38 21.01 20.25
C PRO A 121 -9.91 21.14 20.30
N ALA A 122 -10.44 21.48 21.48
CA ALA A 122 -11.87 21.75 21.61
C ALA A 122 -12.27 22.91 20.67
N TRP A 123 -13.38 22.70 19.96
CA TRP A 123 -13.92 23.67 19.01
C TRP A 123 -15.43 23.79 19.19
N THR A 124 -15.99 24.91 18.75
CA THR A 124 -17.43 25.19 18.80
C THR A 124 -17.93 25.68 17.46
N TYR A 125 -19.22 25.47 17.17
CA TYR A 125 -19.85 25.96 15.93
C TYR A 125 -19.89 27.49 15.79
N SER A 126 -19.60 28.23 16.87
CA SER A 126 -19.46 29.69 16.84
C SER A 126 -18.14 30.15 16.25
N MET A 127 -17.13 29.27 16.16
CA MET A 127 -15.83 29.60 15.59
C MET A 127 -15.94 29.69 14.07
N THR A 128 -15.24 30.67 13.47
CA THR A 128 -15.09 30.68 12.01
C THR A 128 -14.18 29.54 11.57
N LYS A 129 -14.29 29.16 10.30
CA LYS A 129 -13.42 28.13 9.70
C LYS A 129 -11.94 28.50 9.83
N GLU A 130 -11.61 29.76 9.61
CA GLU A 130 -10.24 30.29 9.65
C GLU A 130 -9.69 30.23 11.07
N GLN A 131 -10.48 30.61 12.07
CA GLN A 131 -10.11 30.53 13.50
C GLN A 131 -9.83 29.09 13.92
N LEU A 132 -10.70 28.16 13.52
CA LEU A 132 -10.52 26.73 13.81
C LEU A 132 -9.26 26.18 13.14
N GLU A 133 -9.03 26.54 11.87
CA GLU A 133 -7.86 26.09 11.12
C GLU A 133 -6.55 26.61 11.74
N GLU A 134 -6.51 27.87 12.19
CA GLU A 134 -5.36 28.47 12.87
C GLU A 134 -5.11 27.86 14.25
N GLN A 135 -6.17 27.59 15.02
CA GLN A 135 -6.08 26.94 16.33
C GLN A 135 -5.49 25.53 16.20
N GLU A 136 -6.03 24.73 15.28
CA GLU A 136 -5.52 23.38 14.99
C GLU A 136 -4.08 23.40 14.48
N GLN A 137 -3.73 24.39 13.64
CA GLN A 137 -2.37 24.56 13.13
C GLN A 137 -1.38 24.86 14.25
N THR A 138 -1.73 25.81 15.11
CA THR A 138 -0.89 26.22 16.24
C THR A 138 -0.68 25.06 17.21
N TYR A 139 -1.75 24.34 17.54
CA TYR A 139 -1.68 23.15 18.37
C TYR A 139 -0.75 22.08 17.78
N PHE A 140 -0.91 21.79 16.49
CA PHE A 140 -0.14 20.73 15.83
C PHE A 140 1.34 21.10 15.66
N ASN A 141 1.65 22.37 15.42
CA ASN A 141 3.04 22.84 15.42
C ASN A 141 3.70 22.67 16.79
N ASN A 142 3.02 23.09 17.86
CA ASN A 142 3.51 22.91 19.24
C ASN A 142 3.69 21.42 19.59
N TYR A 143 2.79 20.57 19.09
CA TYR A 143 2.89 19.12 19.23
C TYR A 143 4.17 18.55 18.59
N LEU A 144 4.45 18.93 17.33
CA LEU A 144 5.69 18.50 16.65
C LEU A 144 6.94 19.04 17.34
N GLU A 145 6.92 20.32 17.76
CA GLU A 145 8.04 20.92 18.50
C GLU A 145 8.33 20.17 19.80
N LYS A 146 7.29 19.75 20.54
CA LYS A 146 7.44 18.94 21.75
C LYS A 146 8.09 17.58 21.47
N ILE A 147 7.76 16.93 20.35
CA ILE A 147 8.39 15.66 19.97
C ILE A 147 9.88 15.86 19.71
N PHE A 148 10.24 16.82 18.86
CA PHE A 148 11.64 17.04 18.47
C PHE A 148 12.48 17.72 19.54
N ALA A 149 11.87 18.32 20.56
CA ALA A 149 12.57 18.79 21.76
C ALA A 149 12.95 17.63 22.70
N ASN A 150 12.17 16.55 22.70
CA ASN A 150 12.32 15.44 23.64
C ASN A 150 13.07 14.23 23.06
N PHE A 151 13.07 14.08 21.73
CA PHE A 151 13.62 12.90 21.07
C PHE A 151 14.48 13.26 19.86
N GLU A 152 15.55 12.49 19.66
CA GLU A 152 16.35 12.60 18.44
C GLU A 152 15.62 11.99 17.25
N ALA A 153 15.73 12.63 16.10
CA ALA A 153 15.09 12.19 14.87
C ALA A 153 15.45 10.75 14.47
N ASN A 154 16.68 10.30 14.79
CA ASN A 154 17.18 8.98 14.41
C ASN A 154 16.56 7.84 15.20
N ASP A 155 16.12 8.13 16.43
CA ASP A 155 15.47 7.14 17.31
C ASP A 155 13.98 7.00 17.03
N LEU A 156 13.42 7.91 16.22
CA LEU A 156 12.02 7.92 15.85
C LEU A 156 11.77 7.14 14.56
N SER A 157 10.67 6.40 14.60
CA SER A 157 10.04 5.81 13.43
C SER A 157 9.57 6.91 12.46
N TYR A 158 9.40 6.62 11.17
CA TYR A 158 8.66 7.51 10.28
C TYR A 158 7.22 7.65 10.78
N PHE A 159 6.71 8.88 10.89
CA PHE A 159 5.33 9.16 11.31
C PHE A 159 4.73 10.33 10.53
N GLU A 160 3.41 10.48 10.60
CA GLU A 160 2.69 11.50 9.84
C GLU A 160 2.89 12.91 10.43
N MET A 161 3.48 13.80 9.63
CA MET A 161 3.69 15.22 9.95
C MET A 161 2.72 16.17 9.22
N ASN A 162 1.78 15.64 8.43
CA ASN A 162 0.75 16.40 7.74
C ASN A 162 -0.53 16.50 8.60
N LEU A 163 -0.88 17.73 9.01
CA LEU A 163 -2.08 18.02 9.80
C LEU A 163 -3.37 17.63 9.05
N GLU A 164 -3.38 17.74 7.72
CA GLU A 164 -4.57 17.39 6.93
C GLU A 164 -4.94 15.91 7.07
N THR A 165 -3.95 15.02 7.21
CA THR A 165 -4.19 13.59 7.44
C THR A 165 -4.75 13.36 8.84
N TRP A 166 -4.22 14.04 9.87
CA TRP A 166 -4.73 14.00 11.25
C TRP A 166 -6.17 14.53 11.34
N ARG A 167 -6.50 15.60 10.60
CA ARG A 167 -7.88 16.11 10.46
C ARG A 167 -8.83 15.05 9.92
N GLN A 168 -8.40 14.18 8.99
CA GLN A 168 -9.25 13.09 8.50
C GLN A 168 -9.51 12.05 9.59
N LEU A 169 -8.50 11.71 10.40
CA LEU A 169 -8.70 10.80 11.53
C LEU A 169 -9.69 11.38 12.54
N TRP A 170 -9.51 12.64 12.96
CA TRP A 170 -10.41 13.27 13.93
C TRP A 170 -11.85 13.29 13.43
N ARG A 171 -12.07 13.65 12.17
CA ARG A 171 -13.41 13.61 11.56
C ARG A 171 -13.98 12.19 11.50
N THR A 172 -13.16 11.20 11.19
CA THR A 172 -13.60 9.80 11.17
C THR A 172 -14.08 9.38 12.54
N VAL A 173 -13.31 9.69 13.58
CA VAL A 173 -13.68 9.39 14.97
C VAL A 173 -14.97 10.12 15.33
N GLU A 174 -15.08 11.43 15.09
CA GLU A 174 -16.25 12.24 15.41
C GLU A 174 -17.55 11.79 14.71
N ILE A 175 -17.48 11.52 13.40
CA ILE A 175 -18.65 11.19 12.57
C ILE A 175 -19.15 9.78 12.86
N CYS A 176 -18.24 8.81 12.99
CA CYS A 176 -18.60 7.40 13.08
C CYS A 176 -19.12 7.04 14.48
N ASP A 177 -20.01 6.05 14.52
CA ASP A 177 -20.63 5.56 15.76
C ASP A 177 -19.83 4.38 16.34
N ILE A 178 -19.24 3.56 15.47
CA ILE A 178 -18.31 2.47 15.82
C ILE A 178 -17.04 2.63 15.00
N ILE A 179 -15.89 2.48 15.64
CA ILE A 179 -14.59 2.50 14.98
C ILE A 179 -14.08 1.08 14.78
N LEU A 180 -13.71 0.76 13.55
CA LEU A 180 -13.03 -0.47 13.15
C LEU A 180 -11.54 -0.16 12.98
N MET A 181 -10.69 -0.64 13.88
CA MET A 181 -9.23 -0.53 13.76
C MET A 181 -8.69 -1.76 13.05
N ILE A 182 -8.24 -1.59 11.81
CA ILE A 182 -7.70 -2.67 11.00
C ILE A 182 -6.21 -2.85 11.28
N VAL A 183 -5.83 -4.06 11.66
CA VAL A 183 -4.48 -4.43 12.10
C VAL A 183 -3.97 -5.59 11.23
N ASP A 184 -2.80 -5.46 10.59
CA ASP A 184 -2.16 -6.60 9.91
C ASP A 184 -1.61 -7.55 10.98
N ILE A 185 -2.10 -8.79 11.01
CA ILE A 185 -1.78 -9.77 12.05
C ILE A 185 -0.28 -10.05 12.18
N ARG A 186 0.48 -9.94 11.10
CA ARG A 186 1.94 -10.17 11.10
C ARG A 186 2.68 -9.18 12.00
N PHE A 187 2.14 -7.97 12.14
CA PHE A 187 2.74 -6.89 12.90
C PHE A 187 1.70 -6.29 13.83
N SER A 188 1.01 -7.14 14.60
CA SER A 188 -0.18 -6.74 15.35
C SER A 188 0.12 -5.69 16.42
N VAL A 189 1.18 -5.88 17.21
CA VAL A 189 1.65 -4.91 18.23
C VAL A 189 2.14 -3.59 17.62
N LEU A 190 2.65 -3.63 16.39
CA LEU A 190 3.09 -2.45 15.64
C LEU A 190 1.88 -1.64 15.15
N HIS A 191 0.87 -2.30 14.58
CA HIS A 191 -0.26 -1.61 13.95
C HIS A 191 -1.38 -1.22 14.94
N PHE A 192 -1.29 -1.65 16.19
CA PHE A 192 -2.23 -1.27 17.24
C PHE A 192 -1.63 -0.14 18.10
N SER A 193 -2.19 1.06 18.02
CA SER A 193 -1.78 2.21 18.82
C SER A 193 -2.59 2.28 20.13
N PRO A 194 -1.96 2.12 21.32
CA PRO A 194 -2.66 2.24 22.60
C PRO A 194 -3.25 3.63 22.85
N THR A 195 -2.61 4.67 22.30
CA THR A 195 -3.07 6.06 22.49
C THR A 195 -4.35 6.33 21.72
N LEU A 196 -4.51 5.74 20.54
CA LEU A 196 -5.78 5.77 19.81
C LEU A 196 -6.87 4.94 20.51
N TYR A 197 -6.50 3.78 21.07
CA TYR A 197 -7.42 2.99 21.91
C TYR A 197 -7.96 3.80 23.09
N ASP A 198 -7.06 4.43 23.87
CA ASP A 198 -7.45 5.23 25.04
C ASP A 198 -8.27 6.46 24.62
N TYR A 199 -7.93 7.11 23.51
CA TYR A 199 -8.72 8.23 22.98
C TYR A 199 -10.15 7.82 22.61
N ILE A 200 -10.33 6.74 21.86
CA ILE A 200 -11.67 6.31 21.41
C ILE A 200 -12.51 5.80 22.60
N THR A 201 -11.92 4.98 23.47
CA THR A 201 -12.66 4.28 24.53
C THR A 201 -12.88 5.13 25.78
N ARG A 202 -11.89 5.94 26.19
CA ARG A 202 -11.97 6.71 27.44
C ARG A 202 -12.37 8.16 27.23
N ILE A 203 -11.90 8.80 26.15
CA ILE A 203 -12.16 10.23 25.92
C ILE A 203 -13.47 10.40 25.14
N ASP A 204 -13.62 9.69 24.02
CA ASP A 204 -14.83 9.81 23.18
C ASP A 204 -15.94 8.82 23.57
N ASN A 205 -15.65 7.87 24.47
CA ASN A 205 -16.57 6.84 24.97
C ASN A 205 -17.29 6.06 23.85
N LYS A 206 -16.56 5.75 22.78
CA LYS A 206 -17.06 5.01 21.61
C LYS A 206 -16.63 3.55 21.63
N GLN A 207 -17.39 2.74 20.88
CA GLN A 207 -17.09 1.33 20.71
C GLN A 207 -15.96 1.16 19.68
N LEU A 208 -14.94 0.40 20.07
CA LEU A 208 -13.79 0.08 19.24
C LEU A 208 -13.74 -1.43 18.97
N ILE A 209 -13.69 -1.78 17.69
CA ILE A 209 -13.52 -3.15 17.22
C ILE A 209 -12.16 -3.24 16.54
N VAL A 210 -11.29 -4.10 17.05
CA VAL A 210 -10.03 -4.44 16.39
C VAL A 210 -10.27 -5.60 15.44
N VAL A 211 -9.93 -5.36 14.17
CA VAL A 211 -10.01 -6.37 13.11
C VAL A 211 -8.60 -6.83 12.77
N LEU A 212 -8.25 -8.01 13.29
CA LEU A 212 -7.01 -8.71 12.95
C LEU A 212 -7.13 -9.24 11.52
N ASN A 213 -6.57 -8.51 10.57
CA ASN A 213 -6.66 -8.79 9.14
C ASN A 213 -5.46 -9.59 8.64
N LYS A 214 -5.65 -10.27 7.49
CA LYS A 214 -4.66 -11.12 6.82
C LYS A 214 -4.23 -12.34 7.65
N ILE A 215 -5.19 -12.91 8.39
CA ILE A 215 -4.98 -14.11 9.22
C ILE A 215 -4.44 -15.31 8.44
N ASP A 216 -4.62 -15.34 7.12
CA ASP A 216 -4.05 -16.32 6.19
C ASP A 216 -2.52 -16.24 6.07
N LEU A 217 -1.90 -15.14 6.52
CA LEU A 217 -0.46 -14.96 6.45
C LEU A 217 0.28 -15.44 7.70
N VAL A 218 -0.37 -16.03 8.71
CA VAL A 218 0.33 -16.52 9.90
C VAL A 218 -0.26 -17.85 10.35
N PRO A 219 0.48 -18.64 11.16
CA PRO A 219 -0.10 -19.82 11.79
C PRO A 219 -1.34 -19.46 12.63
N PRO A 220 -2.44 -20.23 12.56
CA PRO A 220 -3.65 -19.98 13.34
C PRO A 220 -3.41 -19.89 14.86
N SER A 221 -2.45 -20.65 15.39
CA SER A 221 -2.01 -20.58 16.78
C SER A 221 -1.55 -19.17 17.19
N LEU A 222 -0.84 -18.46 16.31
CA LEU A 222 -0.43 -17.07 16.55
C LEU A 222 -1.63 -16.13 16.59
N VAL A 223 -2.63 -16.34 15.72
CA VAL A 223 -3.85 -15.52 15.72
C VAL A 223 -4.57 -15.61 17.06
N ILE A 224 -4.67 -16.83 17.61
CA ILE A 224 -5.27 -17.07 18.93
C ILE A 224 -4.42 -16.43 20.04
N GLY A 225 -3.10 -16.60 20.01
CA GLY A 225 -2.21 -15.99 20.99
C GLY A 225 -2.27 -14.46 21.00
N VAL A 226 -2.32 -13.82 19.82
CA VAL A 226 -2.51 -12.36 19.69
C VAL A 226 -3.88 -11.93 20.24
N LYS A 227 -4.94 -12.70 19.97
CA LYS A 227 -6.28 -12.41 20.49
C LYS A 227 -6.29 -12.46 22.02
N ASP A 228 -5.78 -13.52 22.62
CA ASP A 228 -5.73 -13.68 24.08
C ASP A 228 -4.85 -12.60 24.74
N TYR A 229 -3.72 -12.25 24.13
CA TYR A 229 -2.85 -11.15 24.58
C TYR A 229 -3.60 -9.82 24.63
N PHE A 230 -4.26 -9.42 23.54
CA PHE A 230 -5.00 -8.15 23.50
C PHE A 230 -6.22 -8.16 24.42
N THR A 231 -6.98 -9.26 24.50
CA THR A 231 -8.12 -9.37 25.42
C THR A 231 -7.69 -9.23 26.88
N LYS A 232 -6.56 -9.84 27.27
CA LYS A 232 -6.02 -9.71 28.63
C LYS A 232 -5.56 -8.28 28.93
N ARG A 233 -4.91 -7.62 27.97
CA ARG A 233 -4.30 -6.29 28.17
C ARG A 233 -5.29 -5.14 28.02
N PHE A 234 -6.31 -5.29 27.16
CA PHE A 234 -7.29 -4.26 26.81
C PHE A 234 -8.72 -4.86 26.86
N PRO A 235 -9.32 -5.00 28.05
CA PRO A 235 -10.58 -5.73 28.23
C PRO A 235 -11.81 -5.15 27.54
N GLN A 236 -11.77 -3.86 27.13
CA GLN A 236 -12.89 -3.22 26.43
C GLN A 236 -12.84 -3.45 24.90
N LEU A 237 -11.82 -4.15 24.39
CA LEU A 237 -11.70 -4.43 22.96
C LEU A 237 -12.61 -5.57 22.52
N HIS A 238 -13.37 -5.30 21.46
CA HIS A 238 -13.94 -6.35 20.63
C HIS A 238 -12.89 -6.76 19.60
N ILE A 239 -12.54 -8.04 19.53
CA ILE A 239 -11.48 -8.54 18.63
C ILE A 239 -12.08 -9.54 17.65
N LEU A 240 -11.92 -9.25 16.36
CA LEU A 240 -12.38 -10.06 15.25
C LEU A 240 -11.21 -10.49 14.38
N THR A 241 -11.30 -11.68 13.80
CA THR A 241 -10.35 -12.21 12.81
C THR A 241 -10.93 -12.05 11.41
N TYR A 242 -10.10 -11.61 10.46
CA TYR A 242 -10.55 -11.27 9.12
C TYR A 242 -9.53 -11.64 8.05
N THR A 243 -10.01 -12.11 6.90
CA THR A 243 -9.23 -12.09 5.65
C THR A 243 -10.14 -11.82 4.47
N SER A 244 -9.78 -10.83 3.65
CA SER A 244 -10.53 -10.47 2.43
C SER A 244 -10.25 -11.40 1.25
N TYR A 245 -9.06 -12.01 1.24
CA TYR A 245 -8.60 -12.87 0.15
C TYR A 245 -7.78 -14.01 0.78
N PRO A 246 -8.45 -15.04 1.32
CA PRO A 246 -7.82 -16.20 1.93
C PRO A 246 -6.74 -16.81 1.02
N LYS A 247 -5.67 -17.31 1.64
CA LYS A 247 -4.58 -18.01 0.96
C LYS A 247 -4.29 -19.32 1.69
N ASP A 248 -3.64 -20.23 0.97
CA ASP A 248 -3.01 -21.39 1.61
C ASP A 248 -2.13 -20.89 2.77
N LEU A 249 -2.30 -21.52 3.93
CA LEU A 249 -1.54 -21.16 5.12
C LEU A 249 -0.03 -21.29 4.86
N PRO A 250 0.80 -20.43 5.48
CA PRO A 250 2.23 -20.52 5.31
C PRO A 250 2.73 -21.87 5.82
N THR A 251 3.68 -22.47 5.10
CA THR A 251 4.45 -23.60 5.62
C THR A 251 5.05 -23.20 6.97
N THR A 252 4.95 -24.09 7.98
CA THR A 252 5.54 -23.87 9.29
C THR A 252 7.03 -23.54 9.16
N ARG A 253 7.55 -22.68 10.05
CA ARG A 253 8.98 -22.31 10.05
C ARG A 253 9.90 -23.53 10.14
N ASP A 254 9.43 -24.67 10.58
CA ASP A 254 10.27 -25.87 10.73
C ASP A 254 10.50 -26.62 9.39
N ASP A 255 9.82 -26.25 8.30
CA ASP A 255 9.98 -26.88 6.97
C ASP A 255 10.46 -25.88 5.90
N PHE A 256 11.61 -25.24 6.17
CA PHE A 256 12.24 -24.32 5.22
C PHE A 256 12.78 -24.99 3.97
N ASP A 257 13.06 -26.30 4.03
CA ASP A 257 13.59 -27.06 2.89
C ASP A 257 12.52 -27.26 1.81
N ASN A 258 11.23 -27.27 2.18
CA ASN A 258 10.10 -27.23 1.25
C ASN A 258 9.53 -25.82 0.99
N TYR A 259 10.14 -24.76 1.55
CA TYR A 259 9.65 -23.40 1.39
C TYR A 259 9.76 -22.94 -0.07
N GLN A 260 8.64 -22.95 -0.78
CA GLN A 260 8.54 -22.39 -2.12
C GLN A 260 8.02 -20.96 -2.03
N VAL A 261 8.72 -20.02 -2.67
CA VAL A 261 8.23 -18.64 -2.80
C VAL A 261 6.89 -18.67 -3.55
N MET A 262 5.78 -18.53 -2.80
CA MET A 262 4.40 -18.76 -3.29
C MET A 262 4.14 -18.13 -4.66
N SER A 263 3.40 -18.78 -5.56
CA SER A 263 3.12 -18.22 -6.90
C SER A 263 2.37 -16.88 -6.85
N ARG A 264 2.46 -16.09 -7.93
CA ARG A 264 1.71 -14.83 -8.03
C ARG A 264 0.19 -15.09 -7.93
N ILE A 265 -0.51 -14.20 -7.23
CA ILE A 265 -1.96 -14.25 -7.07
C ILE A 265 -2.62 -13.84 -8.38
N VAL A 266 -3.49 -14.71 -8.92
CA VAL A 266 -4.48 -14.32 -9.93
C VAL A 266 -5.71 -13.83 -9.17
N ARG A 267 -6.01 -12.54 -9.24
CA ARG A 267 -7.23 -11.99 -8.60
C ARG A 267 -8.45 -12.47 -9.38
N ARG A 268 -9.25 -13.35 -8.78
CA ARG A 268 -10.56 -13.74 -9.33
C ARG A 268 -11.62 -12.70 -8.94
N LYS A 269 -12.73 -12.68 -9.70
CA LYS A 269 -13.83 -11.72 -9.49
C LYS A 269 -14.60 -11.94 -8.17
N ASN A 270 -14.58 -13.17 -7.62
CA ASN A 270 -15.42 -13.55 -6.49
C ASN A 270 -14.71 -13.23 -5.16
N TYR A 271 -15.40 -12.52 -4.28
CA TYR A 271 -14.91 -12.18 -2.94
C TYR A 271 -15.32 -13.27 -1.95
N TYR A 272 -14.39 -14.20 -1.67
CA TYR A 272 -14.56 -15.12 -0.55
C TYR A 272 -13.82 -14.54 0.65
N ALA A 273 -14.54 -14.05 1.66
CA ALA A 273 -13.94 -13.42 2.83
C ALA A 273 -14.35 -14.10 4.13
N ILE A 274 -13.41 -14.20 5.06
CA ILE A 274 -13.65 -14.63 6.44
C ILE A 274 -13.81 -13.37 7.29
N GLY A 275 -14.82 -13.35 8.16
CA GLY A 275 -15.06 -12.24 9.09
C GLY A 275 -16.31 -11.38 8.86
N PRO A 276 -16.92 -11.25 7.65
CA PRO A 276 -18.15 -10.46 7.49
C PRO A 276 -19.28 -10.84 8.44
N LEU A 277 -19.51 -12.14 8.65
CA LEU A 277 -20.52 -12.63 9.58
C LEU A 277 -20.18 -12.29 11.04
N ALA A 278 -18.94 -12.53 11.46
CA ALA A 278 -18.49 -12.20 12.81
C ALA A 278 -18.55 -10.69 13.10
N LEU A 279 -18.27 -9.86 12.09
CA LEU A 279 -18.43 -8.40 12.18
C LEU A 279 -19.91 -8.02 12.35
N PHE A 280 -20.81 -8.62 11.57
CA PHE A 280 -22.24 -8.40 11.70
C PHE A 280 -22.74 -8.80 13.10
N GLU A 281 -22.36 -9.96 13.62
CA GLU A 281 -22.75 -10.43 14.95
C GLU A 281 -22.25 -9.49 16.05
N CYS A 282 -20.99 -9.06 15.97
CA CYS A 282 -20.41 -8.11 16.91
C CYS A 282 -21.13 -6.75 16.88
N VAL A 283 -21.35 -6.18 15.69
CA VAL A 283 -22.08 -4.91 15.56
C VAL A 283 -23.54 -5.07 16.00
N SER A 284 -24.19 -6.19 15.68
CA SER A 284 -25.56 -6.47 16.15
C SER A 284 -25.64 -6.55 17.66
N SER A 285 -24.65 -7.13 18.33
CA SER A 285 -24.57 -7.16 19.80
C SER A 285 -24.38 -5.76 20.40
N ILE A 286 -23.59 -4.91 19.75
CA ILE A 286 -23.34 -3.54 20.20
C ILE A 286 -24.58 -2.65 20.02
N VAL A 287 -25.23 -2.76 18.87
CA VAL A 287 -26.38 -1.92 18.49
C VAL A 287 -27.66 -2.37 19.20
N GLY A 288 -27.84 -3.68 19.40
CA GLY A 288 -29.05 -4.26 19.97
C GLY A 288 -30.26 -3.98 19.10
N SER A 289 -31.38 -3.58 19.71
CA SER A 289 -32.64 -3.28 19.02
C SER A 289 -32.74 -1.84 18.50
N ARG A 290 -31.66 -1.05 18.54
CA ARG A 290 -31.68 0.38 18.15
C ARG A 290 -31.90 0.59 16.66
N ILE A 291 -31.38 -0.31 15.82
CA ILE A 291 -31.41 -0.21 14.35
C ILE A 291 -31.66 -1.60 13.78
N ASP A 292 -32.50 -1.71 12.76
CA ASP A 292 -32.70 -2.97 12.04
C ASP A 292 -31.52 -3.26 11.09
N LEU A 293 -30.82 -4.37 11.35
CA LEU A 293 -29.69 -4.85 10.57
C LEU A 293 -30.06 -6.06 9.67
N SER A 294 -31.35 -6.41 9.57
CA SER A 294 -31.83 -7.54 8.77
C SER A 294 -31.42 -7.45 7.30
N SER A 295 -31.39 -6.23 6.74
CA SER A 295 -30.93 -5.93 5.39
C SER A 295 -29.45 -6.29 5.19
N TRP A 296 -28.60 -5.98 6.17
CA TRP A 296 -27.17 -6.30 6.13
C TRP A 296 -26.94 -7.82 6.25
N LYS A 297 -27.71 -8.51 7.10
CA LYS A 297 -27.64 -9.98 7.19
C LYS A 297 -27.98 -10.65 5.85
N LYS A 298 -29.04 -10.19 5.19
CA LYS A 298 -29.44 -10.65 3.85
C LYS A 298 -28.34 -10.37 2.81
N HIS A 299 -27.72 -9.19 2.88
CA HIS A 299 -26.59 -8.82 2.00
C HIS A 299 -25.40 -9.78 2.15
N ILE A 300 -25.02 -10.12 3.38
CA ILE A 300 -23.93 -11.08 3.64
C ILE A 300 -24.27 -12.45 3.05
N GLN A 301 -25.50 -12.92 3.21
CA GLN A 301 -25.93 -14.21 2.66
C GLN A 301 -25.81 -14.22 1.13
N LYS A 302 -26.27 -13.15 0.45
CA LYS A 302 -26.12 -13.01 -1.01
C LYS A 302 -24.67 -13.04 -1.47
N CYS A 303 -23.77 -12.36 -0.74
CA CYS A 303 -22.33 -12.42 -1.01
C CYS A 303 -21.77 -13.84 -0.87
N MET A 304 -22.20 -14.57 0.16
CA MET A 304 -21.76 -15.96 0.41
C MET A 304 -22.26 -16.93 -0.67
N ASP A 305 -23.45 -16.68 -1.22
CA ASP A 305 -24.08 -17.48 -2.27
C ASP A 305 -23.60 -17.09 -3.69
N ASN A 306 -22.67 -16.14 -3.80
CA ASN A 306 -22.14 -15.58 -5.06
C ASN A 306 -23.24 -15.03 -6.00
N GLU A 307 -24.34 -14.52 -5.45
CA GLU A 307 -25.34 -13.83 -6.25
C GLU A 307 -24.80 -12.47 -6.74
N ILE A 308 -25.05 -12.11 -8.00
CA ILE A 308 -24.67 -10.80 -8.53
C ILE A 308 -25.51 -9.74 -7.80
N ILE A 309 -24.85 -8.91 -6.99
CA ILE A 309 -25.48 -7.77 -6.32
C ILE A 309 -25.48 -6.59 -7.29
N GLU A 310 -26.49 -6.52 -8.16
CA GLU A 310 -26.82 -5.32 -8.91
C GLU A 310 -27.56 -4.35 -7.96
N ASN A 311 -26.81 -3.51 -7.25
CA ASN A 311 -27.39 -2.36 -6.56
C ASN A 311 -26.67 -1.09 -7.02
N GLU A 312 -27.44 -0.06 -7.35
CA GLU A 312 -26.97 1.32 -7.55
C GLU A 312 -26.40 1.87 -6.22
N LEU A 313 -25.16 1.51 -5.89
CA LEU A 313 -24.44 2.20 -4.82
C LEU A 313 -24.16 3.64 -5.27
N LYS A 314 -24.80 4.60 -4.60
CA LYS A 314 -24.53 6.02 -4.81
C LYS A 314 -23.20 6.38 -4.14
N HIS A 315 -22.18 6.70 -4.93
CA HIS A 315 -20.94 7.32 -4.44
C HIS A 315 -21.18 8.79 -4.18
N GLU A 316 -21.47 9.16 -2.94
CA GLU A 316 -21.40 10.55 -2.54
C GLU A 316 -19.95 10.87 -2.16
N LYS A 317 -19.21 11.49 -3.09
CA LYS A 317 -18.01 12.24 -2.71
C LYS A 317 -18.49 13.46 -1.91
N ILE A 318 -18.38 13.38 -0.59
CA ILE A 318 -18.67 14.54 0.26
C ILE A 318 -17.66 15.63 -0.08
N ASP A 319 -18.15 16.77 -0.55
CA ASP A 319 -17.36 18.01 -0.59
C ASP A 319 -17.05 18.42 0.85
N VAL A 320 -15.79 18.78 1.09
CA VAL A 320 -15.16 18.88 2.42
C VAL A 320 -15.54 20.20 3.12
N SER A 321 -16.77 20.65 2.96
CA SER A 321 -17.32 21.81 3.67
C SER A 321 -17.72 21.44 5.10
N PRO A 322 -17.68 22.40 6.05
CA PRO A 322 -18.03 22.14 7.45
C PRO A 322 -19.45 21.60 7.53
N LEU A 323 -19.65 20.51 8.27
CA LEU A 323 -20.96 19.88 8.47
C LEU A 323 -21.99 20.94 8.88
N THR A 324 -23.06 21.07 8.09
CA THR A 324 -24.21 21.91 8.42
C THR A 324 -25.03 21.29 9.54
N ASN A 325 -25.56 22.18 10.41
CA ASN A 325 -26.42 21.87 11.56
C ASN A 325 -27.52 20.88 11.21
N THR A 326 -27.32 19.61 11.53
CA THR A 326 -28.42 18.71 11.86
C THR A 326 -28.04 17.90 13.10
N PRO A 327 -28.87 17.88 14.16
CA PRO A 327 -28.71 16.88 15.21
C PRO A 327 -28.68 15.49 14.56
N LYS A 328 -27.84 14.56 15.05
CA LYS A 328 -27.78 13.16 14.57
C LYS A 328 -29.14 12.48 14.76
N THR A 329 -30.10 12.74 13.88
CA THR A 329 -31.29 11.91 13.66
C THR A 329 -30.95 10.93 12.54
N THR A 330 -29.93 10.10 12.77
CA THR A 330 -29.48 9.15 11.75
C THR A 330 -30.18 7.81 11.98
N ASN A 331 -31.11 7.46 11.09
CA ASN A 331 -31.72 6.13 10.99
C ASN A 331 -30.71 5.04 10.56
N HIS A 332 -29.42 5.35 10.52
CA HIS A 332 -28.33 4.50 10.07
C HIS A 332 -27.16 4.54 11.04
N ILE A 333 -26.44 3.43 11.14
CA ILE A 333 -25.18 3.32 11.86
C ILE A 333 -24.00 3.56 10.93
N THR A 334 -22.99 4.30 11.41
CA THR A 334 -21.78 4.60 10.66
C THR A 334 -20.57 3.87 11.25
N LEU A 335 -19.93 3.01 10.44
CA LEU A 335 -18.72 2.26 10.78
C LEU A 335 -17.48 2.92 10.16
N GLY A 336 -16.54 3.38 10.99
CA GLY A 336 -15.32 4.06 10.55
C GLY A 336 -14.10 3.15 10.50
N PHE A 337 -13.51 2.95 9.32
CA PHE A 337 -12.29 2.16 9.15
C PHE A 337 -11.06 3.01 9.44
N THR A 338 -10.26 2.63 10.42
CA THR A 338 -9.00 3.29 10.80
C THR A 338 -7.83 2.28 10.80
N GLY A 339 -6.60 2.78 10.78
CA GLY A 339 -5.39 1.95 10.86
C GLY A 339 -4.31 2.35 9.88
N TYR A 340 -3.14 1.71 10.01
CA TYR A 340 -1.93 2.03 9.24
C TYR A 340 -2.11 1.86 7.72
N PRO A 341 -1.26 2.49 6.89
CA PRO A 341 -1.19 2.17 5.47
C PRO A 341 -1.01 0.67 5.21
N ASN A 342 -1.54 0.16 4.09
CA ASN A 342 -1.36 -1.23 3.63
C ASN A 342 -1.82 -2.38 4.55
N VAL A 343 -2.41 -2.11 5.72
CA VAL A 343 -3.04 -3.15 6.57
C VAL A 343 -4.27 -3.79 5.93
N GLY A 344 -4.84 -3.16 4.90
CA GLY A 344 -5.94 -3.71 4.11
C GLY A 344 -7.31 -3.07 4.32
N LYS A 345 -7.40 -1.86 4.92
CA LYS A 345 -8.67 -1.13 5.16
C LYS A 345 -9.65 -1.16 3.98
N SER A 346 -9.24 -0.62 2.84
CA SER A 346 -10.05 -0.57 1.63
C SER A 346 -10.33 -1.96 1.01
N SER A 347 -9.50 -2.97 1.31
CA SER A 347 -9.76 -4.36 0.90
C SER A 347 -10.83 -5.02 1.77
N VAL A 348 -10.77 -4.80 3.08
CA VAL A 348 -11.82 -5.22 4.03
C VAL A 348 -13.14 -4.57 3.63
N LEU A 349 -13.14 -3.28 3.34
CA LEU A 349 -14.32 -2.55 2.88
C LEU A 349 -14.93 -3.20 1.62
N ASN A 350 -14.14 -3.36 0.55
CA ASN A 350 -14.62 -3.98 -0.68
C ASN A 350 -15.16 -5.40 -0.45
N SER A 351 -14.53 -6.18 0.44
CA SER A 351 -15.01 -7.52 0.76
C SER A 351 -16.32 -7.54 1.56
N ILE A 352 -16.59 -6.53 2.40
CA ILE A 352 -17.88 -6.37 3.09
C ILE A 352 -18.97 -5.98 2.08
N VAL A 353 -18.64 -5.09 1.14
CA VAL A 353 -19.57 -4.68 0.09
C VAL A 353 -19.83 -5.82 -0.91
N GLY A 354 -18.88 -6.74 -1.08
CA GLY A 354 -18.99 -7.89 -1.99
C GLY A 354 -18.53 -7.60 -3.42
N HIS A 355 -18.15 -6.36 -3.72
CA HIS A 355 -17.56 -5.97 -5.01
C HIS A 355 -16.62 -4.77 -4.84
N LYS A 356 -15.90 -4.44 -5.91
CA LYS A 356 -14.91 -3.36 -5.88
C LYS A 356 -15.60 -1.99 -5.94
N VAL A 357 -15.62 -1.28 -4.82
CA VAL A 357 -16.14 0.09 -4.69
C VAL A 357 -15.02 1.12 -4.65
N VAL A 358 -13.95 0.80 -3.93
CA VAL A 358 -12.77 1.65 -3.76
C VAL A 358 -11.54 1.05 -4.41
N SER A 359 -10.65 1.90 -4.91
CA SER A 359 -9.37 1.46 -5.45
C SER A 359 -8.43 0.97 -4.35
N VAL A 360 -7.64 -0.06 -4.64
CA VAL A 360 -6.69 -0.65 -3.70
C VAL A 360 -5.30 -0.68 -4.33
N SER A 361 -4.28 -0.35 -3.55
CA SER A 361 -2.88 -0.37 -3.97
C SER A 361 -1.99 -0.93 -2.85
N ARG A 362 -0.79 -1.38 -3.23
CA ARG A 362 0.28 -1.77 -2.31
C ARG A 362 1.13 -0.59 -1.87
N THR A 363 0.98 0.56 -2.52
CA THR A 363 1.73 1.76 -2.17
C THR A 363 1.00 2.51 -1.05
N PRO A 364 1.68 2.86 0.05
CA PRO A 364 1.08 3.66 1.10
C PRO A 364 0.66 5.05 0.58
N GLY A 365 -0.37 5.64 1.20
CA GLY A 365 -0.93 6.93 0.76
C GLY A 365 -1.84 6.86 -0.48
N HIS A 366 -2.34 5.66 -0.83
CA HIS A 366 -3.27 5.50 -1.95
C HIS A 366 -4.67 6.09 -1.65
N THR A 367 -5.24 5.76 -0.50
CA THR A 367 -6.47 6.38 -0.01
C THR A 367 -6.11 7.74 0.57
N LYS A 368 -6.43 8.81 -0.17
CA LYS A 368 -6.08 10.21 0.18
C LYS A 368 -7.20 10.98 0.85
N HIS A 369 -8.45 10.56 0.65
CA HIS A 369 -9.61 11.30 1.12
C HIS A 369 -10.51 10.38 1.93
N PHE A 370 -11.15 10.95 2.95
CA PHE A 370 -12.26 10.32 3.61
C PHE A 370 -13.40 10.07 2.61
N GLN A 371 -13.96 8.86 2.62
CA GLN A 371 -15.02 8.45 1.71
C GLN A 371 -16.13 7.76 2.49
N THR A 372 -17.36 7.98 2.08
CA THR A 372 -18.55 7.39 2.68
C THR A 372 -19.24 6.49 1.68
N ILE A 373 -19.55 5.27 2.11
CA ILE A 373 -20.16 4.22 1.27
C ILE A 373 -21.37 3.68 2.01
N ASN A 374 -22.56 3.89 1.45
CA ASN A 374 -23.80 3.36 2.04
C ASN A 374 -23.91 1.87 1.68
N LEU A 375 -23.77 0.98 2.66
CA LEU A 375 -23.87 -0.46 2.45
C LEU A 375 -25.34 -0.91 2.34
N THR A 376 -26.18 -0.38 3.23
CA THR A 376 -27.63 -0.55 3.22
C THR A 376 -28.30 0.77 3.61
N SER A 377 -29.62 0.84 3.63
CA SER A 377 -30.35 2.00 4.15
C SER A 377 -30.05 2.31 5.63
N THR A 378 -29.60 1.31 6.40
CA THR A 378 -29.35 1.42 7.84
C THR A 378 -27.87 1.31 8.21
N VAL A 379 -26.96 1.02 7.27
CA VAL A 379 -25.52 0.84 7.54
C VAL A 379 -24.68 1.62 6.54
N ARG A 380 -23.77 2.42 7.07
CA ARG A 380 -22.82 3.24 6.33
C ARG A 380 -21.39 2.89 6.73
N LEU A 381 -20.50 2.82 5.75
CA LEU A 381 -19.08 2.56 5.92
C LEU A 381 -18.28 3.81 5.58
N CYS A 382 -17.24 4.10 6.34
CA CYS A 382 -16.36 5.24 6.11
C CYS A 382 -14.90 4.78 5.96
N ASP A 383 -14.28 5.01 4.80
CA ASP A 383 -12.86 4.73 4.56
C ASP A 383 -12.03 5.97 4.87
N CYS A 384 -11.06 5.86 5.79
CA CYS A 384 -10.13 6.95 6.08
C CYS A 384 -8.72 6.65 5.54
N PRO A 385 -7.93 7.70 5.22
CA PRO A 385 -6.52 7.53 4.88
C PRO A 385 -5.74 6.74 5.94
N GLY A 386 -4.73 5.99 5.50
CA GLY A 386 -3.85 5.32 6.44
C GLY A 386 -2.98 6.31 7.20
N LEU A 387 -2.94 6.18 8.51
CA LEU A 387 -2.19 7.08 9.39
C LEU A 387 -1.05 6.34 10.07
N VAL A 388 0.09 7.02 10.22
CA VAL A 388 1.30 6.48 10.84
C VAL A 388 1.57 7.24 12.13
N PHE A 389 1.44 6.57 13.27
CA PHE A 389 1.64 7.18 14.58
C PHE A 389 3.13 7.27 14.93
N PRO A 390 3.55 8.33 15.66
CA PRO A 390 4.91 8.41 16.21
C PRO A 390 5.18 7.27 17.19
N SER A 391 6.35 6.66 17.07
CA SER A 391 6.75 5.48 17.85
C SER A 391 8.27 5.26 17.81
N PHE A 392 8.76 4.30 18.58
CA PHE A 392 10.18 3.88 18.63
C PHE A 392 10.48 2.67 17.73
N VAL A 393 9.61 2.39 16.75
CA VAL A 393 9.82 1.27 15.83
C VAL A 393 11.04 1.55 14.96
N GLU A 394 11.89 0.55 14.83
CA GLU A 394 12.98 0.57 13.86
C GLU A 394 12.47 0.75 12.42
N ARG A 395 13.08 1.69 11.69
CA ARG A 395 12.71 2.01 10.29
C ARG A 395 12.71 0.79 9.35
N PRO A 396 13.66 -0.17 9.42
CA PRO A 396 13.58 -1.42 8.68
C PRO A 396 12.24 -2.16 8.83
N LEU A 397 11.74 -2.27 10.06
CA LEU A 397 10.48 -2.96 10.35
C LEU A 397 9.27 -2.20 9.75
N GLN A 398 9.27 -0.87 9.75
CA GLN A 398 8.22 -0.08 9.09
C GLN A 398 8.20 -0.26 7.56
N ILE A 399 9.37 -0.39 6.94
CA ILE A 399 9.50 -0.68 5.50
C ILE A 399 8.90 -2.07 5.21
N LEU A 400 9.25 -3.07 6.02
CA LEU A 400 8.75 -4.44 5.90
C LEU A 400 7.25 -4.57 6.15
N ALA A 401 6.71 -3.78 7.09
CA ALA A 401 5.28 -3.67 7.36
C ALA A 401 4.51 -2.93 6.24
N GLY A 402 5.21 -2.31 5.28
CA GLY A 402 4.60 -1.57 4.18
C GLY A 402 4.06 -0.19 4.58
N ILE A 403 4.50 0.33 5.72
CA ILE A 403 4.14 1.68 6.18
C ILE A 403 4.84 2.73 5.33
N TYR A 404 6.13 2.52 5.07
CA TYR A 404 6.96 3.38 4.23
C TYR A 404 7.03 2.84 2.78
N PRO A 405 6.88 3.69 1.75
CA PRO A 405 6.90 3.24 0.36
C PRO A 405 8.28 2.73 -0.06
N ILE A 406 8.37 1.43 -0.38
CA ILE A 406 9.62 0.76 -0.82
C ILE A 406 10.33 1.54 -1.95
N ALA A 407 9.56 2.11 -2.89
CA ALA A 407 10.12 2.87 -4.02
C ALA A 407 10.86 4.17 -3.62
N GLN A 408 10.65 4.69 -2.41
CA GLN A 408 11.32 5.89 -1.90
C GLN A 408 12.50 5.55 -0.97
N VAL A 409 12.69 4.27 -0.64
CA VAL A 409 13.77 3.82 0.24
C VAL A 409 15.11 4.03 -0.46
N GLN A 410 15.92 4.93 0.09
CA GLN A 410 17.25 5.25 -0.45
C GLN A 410 18.24 4.11 -0.24
N GLU A 411 18.12 3.42 0.89
CA GLU A 411 19.01 2.35 1.31
C GLU A 411 18.14 1.16 1.76
N PRO A 412 17.91 0.16 0.88
CA PRO A 412 17.04 -0.97 1.17
C PRO A 412 17.77 -2.16 1.81
N TYR A 413 19.11 -2.15 1.85
CA TYR A 413 19.92 -3.30 2.23
C TYR A 413 19.82 -3.58 3.73
N THR A 414 19.79 -2.55 4.59
CA THR A 414 19.55 -2.75 6.02
C THR A 414 18.21 -3.42 6.31
N ALA A 415 17.16 -3.14 5.54
CA ALA A 415 15.88 -3.83 5.67
C ALA A 415 15.94 -5.30 5.22
N VAL A 416 16.76 -5.62 4.21
CA VAL A 416 17.05 -7.02 3.83
C VAL A 416 17.87 -7.72 4.91
N GLY A 417 18.86 -7.02 5.49
CA GLY A 417 19.64 -7.49 6.63
C GLY A 417 18.75 -7.81 7.82
N TYR A 418 17.82 -6.90 8.16
CA TYR A 418 16.83 -7.11 9.21
C TYR A 418 16.01 -8.38 8.94
N LEU A 419 15.46 -8.59 7.73
CA LEU A 419 14.79 -9.86 7.39
C LEU A 419 15.69 -11.08 7.60
N ALA A 420 16.95 -10.98 7.21
CA ALA A 420 17.92 -12.06 7.29
C ALA A 420 18.38 -12.39 8.71
N GLN A 421 18.22 -11.48 9.68
CA GLN A 421 18.44 -11.78 11.10
C GLN A 421 17.45 -12.84 11.61
N TRP A 422 16.21 -12.81 11.09
CA TRP A 422 15.09 -13.63 11.56
C TRP A 422 14.79 -14.86 10.69
N LEU A 423 15.07 -14.76 9.39
CA LEU A 423 14.68 -15.77 8.41
C LEU A 423 15.92 -16.39 7.74
N PRO A 424 15.90 -17.69 7.42
CA PRO A 424 16.97 -18.33 6.64
C PRO A 424 16.84 -17.95 5.15
N MET A 425 17.21 -16.71 4.85
CA MET A 425 17.03 -16.10 3.52
C MET A 425 17.75 -16.86 2.41
N ILE A 426 18.91 -17.46 2.69
CA ILE A 426 19.64 -18.29 1.72
C ILE A 426 18.78 -19.46 1.24
N LYS A 427 18.19 -20.22 2.16
CA LYS A 427 17.28 -21.34 1.85
C LYS A 427 16.00 -20.86 1.16
N ILE A 428 15.35 -19.83 1.71
CA ILE A 428 14.09 -19.27 1.17
C ILE A 428 14.25 -18.78 -0.28
N LEU A 429 15.37 -18.10 -0.57
CA LEU A 429 15.67 -17.59 -1.90
C LEU A 429 16.40 -18.63 -2.79
N LYS A 430 16.79 -19.78 -2.21
CA LYS A 430 17.57 -20.86 -2.81
C LYS A 430 18.88 -20.34 -3.44
N LEU A 431 19.72 -19.69 -2.63
CA LEU A 431 20.96 -19.04 -3.05
C LEU A 431 22.15 -20.00 -2.89
N GLU A 432 22.26 -20.98 -3.78
CA GLU A 432 23.29 -22.04 -3.75
C GLU A 432 24.72 -21.48 -3.67
N SER A 433 24.98 -20.33 -4.31
CA SER A 433 26.30 -19.67 -4.28
C SER A 433 26.74 -19.19 -2.89
N LEU A 434 25.82 -19.06 -1.94
CA LEU A 434 26.12 -18.62 -0.57
C LEU A 434 26.05 -19.76 0.45
N GLU A 435 25.61 -20.96 0.06
CA GLU A 435 25.53 -22.10 0.98
C GLU A 435 26.90 -22.71 1.30
N HIS A 436 27.88 -22.53 0.39
CA HIS A 436 29.19 -23.19 0.49
C HIS A 436 30.37 -22.23 0.72
N ASP A 437 30.27 -20.96 0.32
CA ASP A 437 31.44 -20.09 0.18
C ASP A 437 31.60 -19.01 1.28
N THR A 438 30.57 -18.68 2.07
CA THR A 438 30.65 -17.59 3.05
C THR A 438 29.93 -17.91 4.38
N PRO A 439 30.65 -18.32 5.45
CA PRO A 439 30.03 -18.55 6.76
C PRO A 439 29.46 -17.27 7.40
N ASN A 440 29.90 -16.09 6.93
CA ASN A 440 29.55 -14.77 7.47
C ASN A 440 29.08 -13.84 6.34
N TYR A 441 27.92 -14.12 5.75
CA TYR A 441 27.35 -13.30 4.68
C TYR A 441 26.71 -12.01 5.23
N SER A 442 26.79 -10.94 4.43
CA SER A 442 26.18 -9.64 4.69
C SER A 442 24.85 -9.47 3.93
N ALA A 443 24.14 -8.38 4.20
CA ALA A 443 22.91 -8.08 3.45
C ALA A 443 23.19 -7.79 1.97
N ILE A 444 24.38 -7.25 1.66
CA ILE A 444 24.83 -7.00 0.30
C ILE A 444 25.04 -8.31 -0.45
N ASP A 445 25.66 -9.31 0.18
CA ASP A 445 25.93 -10.62 -0.45
C ASP A 445 24.63 -11.32 -0.86
N ILE A 446 23.60 -11.28 0.01
CA ILE A 446 22.26 -11.80 -0.31
C ILE A 446 21.69 -11.07 -1.54
N CYS A 447 21.80 -9.74 -1.57
CA CYS A 447 21.27 -8.93 -2.67
C CYS A 447 22.01 -9.20 -3.98
N GLU A 448 23.34 -9.37 -3.94
CA GLU A 448 24.16 -9.69 -5.10
C GLU A 448 23.85 -11.09 -5.65
N ALA A 449 23.82 -12.10 -4.79
CA ALA A 449 23.45 -13.46 -5.19
C ALA A 449 22.03 -13.51 -5.79
N TRP A 450 21.08 -12.76 -5.20
CA TRP A 450 19.74 -12.64 -5.76
C TRP A 450 19.71 -11.91 -7.11
N ALA A 451 20.52 -10.86 -7.28
CA ALA A 451 20.64 -10.13 -8.54
C ALA A 451 21.15 -11.05 -9.66
N ILE A 452 22.22 -11.82 -9.40
CA ILE A 452 22.79 -12.78 -10.34
C ILE A 452 21.75 -13.84 -10.72
N LYS A 453 21.12 -14.46 -9.72
CA LYS A 453 20.09 -15.49 -9.93
C LYS A 453 18.91 -15.00 -10.77
N ARG A 454 18.52 -13.74 -10.64
CA ARG A 454 17.41 -13.13 -11.40
C ARG A 454 17.83 -12.48 -12.71
N GLY A 455 19.12 -12.46 -13.04
CA GLY A 455 19.62 -11.76 -14.22
C GLY A 455 19.51 -10.23 -14.14
N PHE A 456 19.51 -9.67 -12.93
CA PHE A 456 19.48 -8.22 -12.73
C PHE A 456 20.88 -7.66 -12.88
N PHE A 457 21.18 -7.13 -14.06
CA PHE A 457 22.45 -6.48 -14.37
C PHE A 457 22.26 -5.04 -14.83
N THR A 458 23.22 -4.19 -14.48
CA THR A 458 23.25 -2.79 -14.90
C THR A 458 23.56 -2.68 -16.40
N ALA A 459 22.80 -1.87 -17.13
CA ALA A 459 22.90 -1.77 -18.59
C ALA A 459 24.26 -1.32 -19.13
N LYS A 460 25.03 -0.54 -18.35
CA LYS A 460 26.31 0.04 -18.81
C LYS A 460 27.54 -0.80 -18.49
N ALA A 461 27.55 -1.44 -17.32
CA ALA A 461 28.75 -2.08 -16.77
C ALA A 461 28.59 -3.60 -16.59
N SER A 462 27.41 -4.14 -16.90
CA SER A 462 27.06 -5.56 -16.70
C SER A 462 27.37 -6.06 -15.28
N ARG A 463 27.33 -5.17 -14.29
CA ARG A 463 27.48 -5.51 -12.86
C ARG A 463 26.12 -5.88 -12.28
N PRO A 464 26.05 -6.81 -11.30
CA PRO A 464 24.82 -7.13 -10.60
C PRO A 464 24.15 -5.88 -10.03
N ASP A 465 22.86 -5.71 -10.30
CA ASP A 465 22.06 -4.60 -9.79
C ASP A 465 21.49 -4.96 -8.40
N ILE A 466 22.31 -4.73 -7.38
CA ILE A 466 22.00 -5.01 -5.97
C ILE A 466 20.80 -4.22 -5.47
N TYR A 467 20.60 -2.99 -5.94
CA TYR A 467 19.51 -2.12 -5.49
C TYR A 467 18.16 -2.64 -6.00
N ARG A 468 18.10 -3.04 -7.28
CA ARG A 468 16.92 -3.68 -7.87
C ARG A 468 16.60 -5.01 -7.19
N ALA A 469 17.64 -5.79 -6.88
CA ALA A 469 17.49 -7.05 -6.15
C ALA A 469 16.92 -6.84 -4.74
N ALA A 470 17.47 -5.90 -3.96
CA ALA A 470 16.98 -5.56 -2.63
C ALA A 470 15.51 -5.10 -2.66
N ASN A 471 15.17 -4.16 -3.54
CA ASN A 471 13.79 -3.72 -3.76
C ASN A 471 12.83 -4.87 -4.09
N HIS A 472 13.29 -5.82 -4.91
CA HIS A 472 12.51 -6.99 -5.26
C HIS A 472 12.27 -7.89 -4.04
N ILE A 473 13.30 -8.14 -3.21
CA ILE A 473 13.17 -8.93 -1.97
C ILE A 473 12.17 -8.27 -1.02
N LEU A 474 12.28 -6.96 -0.78
CA LEU A 474 11.35 -6.23 0.09
C LEU A 474 9.90 -6.31 -0.41
N ARG A 475 9.67 -6.29 -1.73
CA ARG A 475 8.34 -6.48 -2.32
C ARG A 475 7.81 -7.90 -2.11
N LEU A 476 8.67 -8.92 -2.21
CA LEU A 476 8.28 -10.30 -1.88
C LEU A 476 7.86 -10.44 -0.42
N ALA A 477 8.55 -9.74 0.50
CA ALA A 477 8.19 -9.72 1.91
C ALA A 477 6.85 -9.00 2.15
N LEU A 478 6.66 -7.83 1.54
CA LEU A 478 5.40 -7.07 1.63
C LEU A 478 4.20 -7.88 1.11
N ASP A 479 4.38 -8.63 0.01
CA ASP A 479 3.36 -9.51 -0.57
C ASP A 479 3.00 -10.73 0.30
N GLY A 480 3.79 -11.00 1.34
CA GLY A 480 3.65 -12.18 2.20
C GLY A 480 4.27 -13.45 1.60
N ARG A 481 5.04 -13.34 0.51
CA ARG A 481 5.77 -14.48 -0.08
C ARG A 481 7.02 -14.85 0.72
N ILE A 482 7.59 -13.85 1.41
CA ILE A 482 8.61 -14.02 2.44
C ILE A 482 7.99 -13.52 3.73
N ASN A 483 7.66 -14.43 4.63
CA ASN A 483 6.73 -14.12 5.69
C ASN A 483 7.42 -13.89 7.03
N LEU A 484 7.68 -12.61 7.34
CA LEU A 484 8.05 -12.17 8.68
C LEU A 484 6.78 -11.81 9.46
N TYR A 485 6.69 -12.30 10.69
CA TYR A 485 5.67 -11.93 11.65
C TYR A 485 6.27 -11.88 13.07
N LEU A 486 5.78 -10.91 13.84
CA LEU A 486 6.11 -10.68 15.25
C LEU A 486 5.19 -11.51 16.15
N ARG A 487 5.57 -11.60 17.42
CA ARG A 487 4.82 -12.33 18.44
C ARG A 487 4.46 -11.41 19.60
N PRO A 488 3.30 -11.63 20.25
CA PRO A 488 3.03 -10.98 21.52
C PRO A 488 3.95 -11.55 22.61
N GLN A 489 4.18 -10.76 23.66
CA GLN A 489 5.00 -11.16 24.79
C GLN A 489 4.43 -12.42 25.46
N GLY A 490 5.30 -13.40 25.72
CA GLY A 490 4.97 -14.68 26.35
C GLY A 490 4.46 -15.76 25.41
N PHE A 491 4.35 -15.47 24.10
CA PHE A 491 3.83 -16.44 23.13
C PHE A 491 4.68 -17.70 22.99
N THR A 492 6.00 -17.54 22.93
CA THR A 492 6.96 -18.63 22.69
C THR A 492 6.95 -19.64 23.83
N ALA A 493 6.72 -19.19 25.07
CA ALA A 493 6.56 -20.06 26.23
C ALA A 493 5.27 -20.90 26.21
N GLU A 494 4.24 -20.46 25.49
CA GLU A 494 2.93 -21.14 25.39
C GLU A 494 2.67 -21.67 23.96
N LYS A 495 3.72 -21.81 23.14
CA LYS A 495 3.61 -22.12 21.71
C LYS A 495 2.87 -23.45 21.47
N GLU A 496 3.20 -24.49 22.24
CA GLU A 496 2.57 -25.82 22.14
C GLU A 496 1.12 -25.80 22.60
N ARG A 497 0.81 -24.98 23.62
CA ARG A 497 -0.57 -24.78 24.09
C ARG A 497 -1.43 -24.14 23.00
N TYR A 498 -0.95 -23.08 22.34
CA TYR A 498 -1.68 -22.45 21.25
C TYR A 498 -1.76 -23.32 19.99
N ALA A 499 -0.75 -24.16 19.74
CA ALA A 499 -0.76 -25.10 18.62
C ALA A 499 -1.84 -26.19 18.77
N SER A 500 -2.12 -26.62 20.01
CA SER A 500 -3.14 -27.62 20.33
C SER A 500 -4.51 -27.03 20.69
N ASP A 501 -4.67 -25.69 20.63
CA ASP A 501 -5.92 -25.02 20.98
C ASP A 501 -7.03 -25.34 19.95
N PRO A 502 -8.22 -25.82 20.37
CA PRO A 502 -9.33 -26.10 19.45
C PRO A 502 -9.73 -24.90 18.59
N ARG A 503 -9.57 -23.66 19.09
CA ARG A 503 -9.87 -22.43 18.34
C ARG A 503 -8.91 -22.23 17.18
N ALA A 504 -7.65 -22.64 17.34
CA ALA A 504 -6.65 -22.56 16.27
C ALA A 504 -6.94 -23.59 15.17
N ILE A 505 -7.31 -24.82 15.56
CA ILE A 505 -7.69 -25.90 14.64
C ILE A 505 -8.95 -25.52 13.83
N GLU A 506 -9.97 -24.97 14.50
CA GLU A 506 -11.19 -24.50 13.83
C GLU A 506 -10.87 -23.37 12.83
N LEU A 507 -10.01 -22.43 13.22
CA LEU A 507 -9.60 -21.33 12.34
C LEU A 507 -8.82 -21.83 11.12
N GLU A 508 -7.94 -22.81 11.30
CA GLU A 508 -7.22 -23.49 10.22
C GLU A 508 -8.20 -24.10 9.21
N HIS A 509 -9.18 -24.85 9.69
CA HIS A 509 -10.20 -25.47 8.86
C HIS A 509 -11.04 -24.42 8.11
N GLN A 510 -11.43 -23.32 8.77
CA GLN A 510 -12.15 -22.23 8.12
C GLN A 510 -11.35 -21.57 6.99
N ILE A 511 -10.04 -21.34 7.21
CA ILE A 511 -9.16 -20.77 6.20
C ILE A 511 -9.04 -21.74 5.01
N GLN A 512 -8.81 -23.03 5.26
CA GLN A 512 -8.68 -24.02 4.19
C GLN A 512 -9.97 -24.13 3.35
N LEU A 513 -11.13 -24.18 4.00
CA LEU A 513 -12.42 -24.19 3.31
C LEU A 513 -12.62 -22.96 2.42
N ALA A 514 -12.23 -21.79 2.90
CA ALA A 514 -12.36 -20.54 2.14
C ALA A 514 -11.44 -20.54 0.92
N VAL A 515 -10.22 -21.07 1.06
CA VAL A 515 -9.25 -21.22 -0.04
C VAL A 515 -9.76 -22.21 -1.09
N ASP A 516 -10.27 -23.36 -0.67
CA ASP A 516 -10.78 -24.40 -1.58
C ASP A 516 -11.96 -23.88 -2.41
N LYS A 517 -12.87 -23.15 -1.79
CA LYS A 517 -13.99 -22.50 -2.47
C LYS A 517 -13.50 -21.45 -3.49
N GLN A 518 -12.43 -20.72 -3.18
CA GLN A 518 -11.84 -19.76 -4.10
C GLN A 518 -11.15 -20.44 -5.30
N LYS A 519 -10.60 -21.65 -5.12
CA LYS A 519 -9.91 -22.44 -6.16
C LYS A 519 -10.86 -23.09 -7.15
N ARG A 520 -12.09 -23.45 -6.77
CA ARG A 520 -13.09 -24.06 -7.67
C ARG A 520 -13.31 -23.19 -8.92
N PRO A 521 -13.17 -23.73 -10.13
CA PRO A 521 -13.48 -22.99 -11.36
C PRO A 521 -14.99 -22.82 -11.48
N ASP A 522 -15.46 -21.59 -11.73
CA ASP A 522 -16.85 -21.36 -12.13
C ASP A 522 -17.07 -22.11 -13.45
N SER A 523 -17.97 -23.10 -13.44
CA SER A 523 -18.35 -23.91 -14.61
C SER A 523 -19.21 -23.13 -15.62
N SER A 524 -19.27 -21.80 -15.54
CA SER A 524 -20.21 -20.95 -16.28
C SER A 524 -19.57 -19.81 -17.09
N VAL A 525 -18.24 -19.75 -17.23
CA VAL A 525 -17.61 -18.73 -18.09
C VAL A 525 -16.73 -19.38 -19.15
N SER A 526 -17.32 -19.56 -20.33
CA SER A 526 -16.62 -19.87 -21.58
C SER A 526 -15.58 -18.79 -21.91
N GLY A 527 -14.41 -19.25 -22.34
CA GLY A 527 -13.18 -18.48 -22.57
C GLY A 527 -13.34 -17.10 -23.19
N GLY A 528 -12.91 -16.10 -22.43
CA GLY A 528 -12.33 -14.86 -22.94
C GLY A 528 -10.83 -14.93 -22.68
N ASP A 529 -10.05 -15.05 -23.75
CA ASP A 529 -8.58 -15.07 -23.74
C ASP A 529 -8.06 -13.67 -23.39
N ASP A 530 -7.96 -13.35 -22.09
CA ASP A 530 -7.22 -12.18 -21.61
C ASP A 530 -5.77 -12.58 -21.36
N SER A 531 -5.03 -12.74 -22.47
CA SER A 531 -3.59 -12.62 -22.45
C SER A 531 -3.21 -11.17 -22.10
N GLU A 532 -3.17 -10.82 -20.82
CA GLU A 532 -2.37 -9.67 -20.39
C GLU A 532 -0.89 -10.06 -20.53
N ALA A 533 -0.38 -9.76 -21.72
CA ALA A 533 1.03 -9.69 -21.99
C ALA A 533 1.72 -8.78 -20.96
N PHE A 534 2.83 -9.27 -20.43
CA PHE A 534 3.83 -8.49 -19.72
C PHE A 534 4.07 -7.12 -20.39
N PRO A 535 4.21 -6.03 -19.63
CA PRO A 535 5.19 -5.02 -19.97
C PRO A 535 6.54 -5.51 -19.44
N THR A 536 7.19 -6.39 -20.21
CA THR A 536 8.65 -6.35 -20.28
C THR A 536 9.00 -5.15 -21.15
N SER A 537 9.94 -4.34 -20.68
CA SER A 537 10.41 -3.06 -21.25
C SER A 537 9.44 -1.89 -21.13
N ASP A 538 9.52 -1.17 -20.01
CA ASP A 538 9.53 0.31 -19.99
C ASP A 538 10.13 0.78 -18.65
N ASP A 539 11.46 0.76 -18.58
CA ASP A 539 12.24 1.55 -17.62
C ASP A 539 13.40 2.23 -18.37
N HIS A 540 13.06 2.92 -19.45
CA HIS A 540 13.92 3.94 -20.06
C HIS A 540 13.05 5.00 -20.74
N GLN A 541 12.53 5.95 -19.96
CA GLN A 541 12.50 7.40 -20.26
C GLN A 541 11.53 8.12 -19.33
N LEU A 542 12.02 8.65 -18.22
CA LEU A 542 11.56 9.94 -17.70
C LEU A 542 12.78 10.73 -17.19
N ALA A 543 13.45 11.36 -18.15
CA ALA A 543 14.02 12.68 -17.93
C ALA A 543 13.30 13.62 -18.89
N SER A 544 12.76 14.72 -18.35
CA SER A 544 12.07 15.84 -19.02
C SER A 544 10.63 15.61 -19.50
N CYS A 545 9.66 16.20 -18.78
CA CYS A 545 8.93 17.35 -19.30
C CYS A 545 8.01 17.98 -18.24
N SER A 546 8.25 19.26 -18.04
CA SER A 546 7.54 20.26 -17.27
C SER A 546 6.11 20.51 -17.75
N ALA A 547 5.27 20.98 -16.83
CA ALA A 547 3.93 21.49 -17.04
C ALA A 547 3.85 22.55 -18.15
N SER A 548 2.78 22.48 -18.94
CA SER A 548 2.28 23.60 -19.74
C SER A 548 0.94 24.02 -19.15
N THR A 549 0.90 25.23 -18.61
CA THR A 549 -0.30 25.97 -18.26
C THR A 549 -1.04 26.40 -19.52
N SER A 550 -2.36 26.29 -19.51
CA SER A 550 -3.23 27.12 -20.35
C SER A 550 -4.52 27.39 -19.58
N ASP A 551 -4.71 28.68 -19.34
CA ASP A 551 -5.80 29.34 -18.64
C ASP A 551 -7.00 29.57 -19.60
N HIS A 552 -8.16 29.87 -19.01
CA HIS A 552 -9.44 30.39 -19.55
C HIS A 552 -10.61 29.42 -19.77
N GLY A 553 -11.69 29.71 -19.02
CA GLY A 553 -13.03 29.90 -19.60
C GLY A 553 -14.11 28.95 -19.11
N ALA A 554 -15.00 29.46 -18.25
CA ALA A 554 -16.22 28.81 -17.77
C ALA A 554 -17.19 28.45 -18.92
N ASP A 555 -17.95 27.36 -18.75
CA ASP A 555 -19.39 27.34 -18.98
C ASP A 555 -20.05 26.06 -18.43
N ILE A 556 -21.27 26.26 -17.96
CA ILE A 556 -22.21 25.34 -17.30
C ILE A 556 -22.87 24.43 -18.36
N VAL A 557 -22.85 23.10 -18.23
CA VAL A 557 -23.95 22.21 -18.69
C VAL A 557 -23.95 20.88 -17.91
N GLU A 558 -25.14 20.44 -17.53
CA GLU A 558 -25.53 19.15 -16.94
C GLU A 558 -25.07 17.94 -17.76
N ASP A 559 -24.42 16.95 -17.13
CA ASP A 559 -24.15 15.65 -17.76
C ASP A 559 -25.26 14.64 -17.41
N VAL A 560 -26.21 14.55 -18.32
CA VAL A 560 -27.20 13.46 -18.40
C VAL A 560 -26.49 12.22 -18.95
N ASN A 561 -26.58 11.13 -18.19
CA ASN A 561 -26.27 9.78 -18.65
C ASN A 561 -26.98 9.48 -19.97
N ARG A 562 -26.23 9.30 -21.07
CA ARG A 562 -26.77 8.77 -22.33
C ARG A 562 -25.77 7.82 -22.98
N PHE A 563 -25.77 6.57 -22.53
CA PHE A 563 -25.25 5.45 -23.31
C PHE A 563 -26.12 4.20 -23.14
N THR A 564 -27.33 4.28 -23.70
CA THR A 564 -28.04 3.12 -24.26
C THR A 564 -28.63 3.56 -25.59
N ALA A 565 -27.90 3.31 -26.67
CA ALA A 565 -28.40 3.00 -28.02
C ALA A 565 -27.25 3.19 -29.02
N PHE A 566 -26.74 2.08 -29.55
CA PHE A 566 -26.70 1.76 -30.99
C PHE A 566 -25.61 0.73 -31.25
N SER A 567 -26.06 -0.52 -31.21
CA SER A 567 -25.54 -1.62 -32.02
C SER A 567 -25.81 -1.34 -33.50
N HIS A 568 -24.76 -1.23 -34.30
CA HIS A 568 -24.56 -1.79 -35.65
C HIS A 568 -23.44 -0.98 -36.33
N ASP A 569 -22.34 -1.66 -36.65
CA ASP A 569 -21.66 -1.57 -37.94
C ASP A 569 -20.40 -2.46 -37.89
N ASN A 570 -20.52 -3.62 -38.52
CA ASN A 570 -19.58 -4.73 -38.47
C ASN A 570 -18.59 -4.75 -39.65
N ASP A 571 -18.54 -3.70 -40.47
CA ASP A 571 -17.85 -3.75 -41.78
C ASP A 571 -16.45 -3.10 -41.81
N GLU A 572 -16.01 -2.39 -40.77
CA GLU A 572 -14.65 -1.81 -40.73
C GLU A 572 -13.56 -2.77 -40.23
N LYS A 573 -13.93 -3.89 -39.61
CA LYS A 573 -12.95 -4.87 -39.07
C LYS A 573 -12.44 -5.88 -40.10
N GLU A 574 -13.13 -6.08 -41.23
CA GLU A 574 -12.65 -6.96 -42.31
C GLU A 574 -11.61 -6.27 -43.21
N HIS A 575 -11.79 -4.98 -43.52
CA HIS A 575 -10.89 -4.24 -44.41
C HIS A 575 -9.49 -4.07 -43.78
N LEU A 576 -9.41 -3.94 -42.46
CA LEU A 576 -8.14 -3.81 -41.73
C LEU A 576 -7.38 -5.15 -41.57
N LYS A 577 -8.07 -6.29 -41.67
CA LYS A 577 -7.45 -7.63 -41.67
C LYS A 577 -6.85 -7.98 -43.04
N GLN A 578 -7.48 -7.56 -44.15
CA GLN A 578 -6.94 -7.79 -45.49
C GLN A 578 -5.65 -6.99 -45.77
N VAL A 579 -5.54 -5.77 -45.25
CA VAL A 579 -4.34 -4.91 -45.41
C VAL A 579 -3.14 -5.42 -44.59
N LYS A 580 -3.39 -6.06 -43.43
CA LYS A 580 -2.33 -6.67 -42.60
C LYS A 580 -1.82 -8.00 -43.18
N ASN A 581 -2.68 -8.77 -43.85
CA ASN A 581 -2.30 -10.03 -44.50
C ASN A 581 -1.50 -9.83 -45.80
N THR A 582 -1.76 -8.77 -46.57
CA THR A 582 -0.97 -8.41 -47.76
C THR A 582 0.46 -7.96 -47.40
N ARG A 583 0.64 -7.21 -46.30
CA ARG A 583 1.98 -6.84 -45.80
C ARG A 583 2.80 -8.01 -45.23
N ARG A 584 2.15 -9.02 -44.65
CA ARG A 584 2.81 -10.26 -44.21
C ARG A 584 3.21 -11.18 -45.38
N ARG A 585 2.45 -11.19 -46.48
CA ARG A 585 2.81 -11.93 -47.72
C ARG A 585 3.99 -11.31 -48.48
N ALA A 586 4.16 -9.99 -48.45
CA ALA A 586 5.29 -9.31 -49.08
C ALA A 586 6.64 -9.57 -48.37
N ARG A 587 6.65 -9.66 -47.03
CA ARG A 587 7.86 -9.97 -46.23
C ARG A 587 8.32 -11.43 -46.30
N ARG A 588 7.41 -12.36 -46.63
CA ARG A 588 7.74 -13.79 -46.86
C ARG A 588 8.28 -14.07 -48.26
N LYS A 589 8.09 -13.17 -49.23
CA LYS A 589 8.66 -13.30 -50.59
C LYS A 589 10.10 -12.79 -50.72
N SER A 590 10.60 -11.97 -49.79
CA SER A 590 11.99 -11.47 -49.82
C SER A 590 12.97 -12.31 -48.99
N SER A 591 12.50 -13.36 -48.31
CA SER A 591 13.31 -14.23 -47.43
C SER A 591 13.49 -15.65 -48.00
N ASN A 592 12.98 -15.92 -49.20
CA ASN A 592 12.98 -17.26 -49.80
C ASN A 592 13.72 -17.33 -51.16
N SER A 593 14.64 -16.40 -51.43
CA SER A 593 15.41 -16.36 -52.69
C SER A 593 16.90 -16.72 -52.55
N ASN A 594 17.37 -17.21 -51.40
CA ASN A 594 18.75 -17.72 -51.25
C ASN A 594 18.72 -19.09 -50.57
N GLN A 595 18.37 -20.13 -51.32
CA GLN A 595 18.79 -21.52 -51.10
C GLN A 595 18.14 -22.45 -52.13
N ARG A 596 18.96 -22.91 -53.09
CA ARG A 596 18.89 -24.12 -53.95
C ARG A 596 19.88 -23.88 -55.12
N ASN A 597 21.05 -24.51 -55.09
CA ASN A 597 21.36 -25.79 -55.79
C ASN A 597 21.66 -25.51 -57.28
N ASP A 598 22.72 -25.96 -57.94
CA ASP A 598 23.69 -27.04 -57.73
C ASP A 598 24.95 -26.76 -58.60
N ASP A 599 26.09 -27.29 -58.15
CA ASP A 599 27.11 -28.07 -58.86
C ASP A 599 27.01 -28.21 -60.41
N ASP A 600 28.09 -27.87 -61.14
CA ASP A 600 28.88 -28.81 -61.98
C ASP A 600 29.85 -28.05 -62.94
N GLU A 601 31.11 -28.54 -62.97
CA GLU A 601 32.07 -28.62 -64.11
C GLU A 601 32.54 -27.32 -64.82
N GLU A 602 33.77 -27.13 -65.31
CA GLU A 602 35.09 -27.76 -65.29
C GLU A 602 36.04 -26.77 -66.07
N GLU A 603 37.36 -26.95 -65.97
CA GLU A 603 38.43 -26.30 -66.79
C GLU A 603 38.69 -24.79 -66.53
N GLY A 604 39.89 -24.25 -66.43
CA GLY A 604 41.26 -24.67 -66.73
C GLY A 604 42.08 -23.38 -66.95
N GLU A 605 43.37 -23.42 -66.60
CA GLU A 605 44.45 -22.48 -66.97
C GLU A 605 44.51 -21.06 -66.34
N VAL A 606 45.64 -20.40 -66.06
CA VAL A 606 47.10 -20.65 -66.05
C VAL A 606 47.74 -19.35 -65.47
N ASP A 607 48.85 -19.50 -64.77
CA ASP A 607 49.94 -18.55 -64.44
C ASP A 607 49.74 -17.24 -63.66
N GLY A 608 50.63 -17.06 -62.66
CA GLY A 608 50.99 -15.77 -62.05
C GLY A 608 51.46 -15.88 -60.61
#